data_AF-A0A1F5CUZ9-F1
#
_entry.id   AF-A0A1F5CUZ9-F1
#
_cell.length_a   1.000
_cell.length_b   1.000
_cell.length_c   1.000
_cell.angle_alpha   90.00
_cell.angle_beta   90.00
_cell.angle_gamma   90.00
#
_symmetry.space_group_name_H-M   'P 1'
#
loop_
_entity.id
_entity.type
_entity.pdbx_description
1 polymer ?
#
loop_
_entity_poly.entity_id
_entity_poly.type
_entity_poly.pdbx_seq_one_letter_code
_entity_poly.pdbx_strand_id
1 'polypeptide(L)'
;MPGVLSSPPFIILFSVFVGVAIYWIGGRLGAKGEASPGKEEAYACGEDMPAVKTQINIQSFFIYAFYFMIFDILAFVLVTSFGTAGIYATLFTGIVLLAVIVLPKLGTGD
;
A
#
# COMPACT_ATOMS: atom_id res chain seq x y z
N MET A 1 15.20 0.70 -33.00
CA MET A 1 14.81 1.27 -31.70
C MET A 1 13.86 0.33 -30.93
N PRO A 2 14.26 -0.89 -30.54
CA PRO A 2 13.39 -1.79 -29.78
C PRO A 2 13.36 -1.52 -28.27
N GLY A 3 14.37 -0.85 -27.71
CA GLY A 3 14.51 -0.65 -26.26
C GLY A 3 13.61 0.42 -25.62
N VAL A 4 12.94 1.26 -26.43
CA VAL A 4 12.05 2.32 -25.91
C VAL A 4 10.77 1.72 -25.34
N LEU A 5 10.21 0.71 -26.03
CA LEU A 5 8.97 0.05 -25.64
C LEU A 5 9.11 -0.74 -24.31
N SER A 6 10.30 -1.26 -24.04
CA SER A 6 10.62 -2.00 -22.81
C SER A 6 11.22 -1.12 -21.70
N SER A 7 11.28 0.20 -21.89
CA SER A 7 11.87 1.09 -20.89
C SER A 7 10.90 1.29 -19.71
N PRO A 8 11.39 1.28 -18.45
CA PRO A 8 10.55 1.53 -17.27
C PRO A 8 9.66 2.80 -17.35
N PRO A 9 10.15 3.97 -17.79
CA PRO A 9 9.29 5.16 -17.86
C PRO A 9 8.16 4.99 -18.88
N PHE A 10 8.41 4.32 -20.00
CA PHE A 10 7.38 4.05 -21.00
C PHE A 10 6.29 3.14 -20.44
N ILE A 11 6.65 2.05 -19.76
CA ILE A 11 5.68 1.11 -19.18
C ILE A 11 4.81 1.80 -18.14
N ILE A 12 5.39 2.63 -17.26
CA ILE A 12 4.63 3.38 -16.24
C ILE A 12 3.65 4.34 -16.91
N LEU A 13 4.10 5.15 -17.87
CA LEU A 13 3.25 6.10 -18.59
C LEU A 13 2.13 5.40 -19.35
N PHE A 14 2.45 4.28 -20.01
CA PHE A 14 1.47 3.48 -20.73
C PHE A 14 0.44 2.88 -19.77
N SER A 15 0.86 2.36 -18.61
CA SER A 15 -0.04 1.80 -17.59
C SER A 15 -1.00 2.86 -17.03
N VAL A 16 -0.49 4.06 -16.73
CA VAL A 16 -1.31 5.19 -16.30
C VAL A 16 -2.28 5.59 -17.41
N PHE A 17 -1.81 5.69 -18.65
CA PHE A 17 -2.65 6.01 -19.80
C PHE A 17 -3.79 5.01 -19.97
N VAL A 18 -3.51 3.71 -19.88
CA VAL A 18 -4.52 2.64 -19.95
C VAL A 18 -5.52 2.78 -18.80
N GLY A 19 -5.05 3.00 -17.56
CA GLY A 19 -5.93 3.20 -16.40
C GLY A 19 -6.88 4.39 -16.58
N VAL A 20 -6.36 5.53 -17.07
CA VAL A 20 -7.16 6.72 -17.37
C VAL A 20 -8.16 6.45 -18.50
N ALA A 21 -7.73 5.75 -19.56
CA ALA A 21 -8.61 5.39 -20.67
C ALA A 21 -9.77 4.50 -20.20
N ILE A 22 -9.49 3.50 -19.36
CA ILE A 22 -10.52 2.63 -18.77
C ILE A 22 -11.49 3.46 -17.92
N TYR A 23 -10.97 4.33 -17.04
CA TYR A 23 -11.80 5.21 -16.21
C TYR A 23 -12.70 6.11 -17.06
N TRP A 24 -12.14 6.73 -18.10
CA TRP A 24 -12.86 7.66 -18.97
C TRP A 24 -13.92 6.97 -19.83
N ILE A 25 -13.57 5.84 -20.46
CA ILE A 25 -14.50 5.03 -21.24
C ILE A 25 -15.59 4.45 -20.33
N GLY A 26 -15.22 3.90 -19.18
CA GLY A 26 -16.15 3.37 -18.18
C GLY A 26 -17.13 4.43 -17.66
N GLY A 27 -16.64 5.64 -17.36
CA GLY A 27 -17.48 6.76 -16.95
C GLY A 27 -18.40 7.28 -18.07
N ARG A 28 -17.99 7.13 -19.35
CA ARG A 28 -18.80 7.55 -20.49
C ARG A 28 -19.86 6.52 -20.88
N LEU A 29 -19.53 5.23 -20.80
CA LEU A 29 -20.43 4.11 -21.13
C LEU A 29 -21.34 3.70 -19.96
N GLY A 30 -20.98 4.08 -18.73
CA GLY A 30 -21.75 3.77 -17.53
C GLY A 30 -23.19 4.30 -17.62
N ALA A 31 -24.14 3.48 -17.18
CA ALA A 31 -25.54 3.88 -17.11
C ALA A 31 -25.71 5.04 -16.12
N LYS A 32 -26.11 6.20 -16.63
CA LYS A 32 -26.45 7.35 -15.80
C LYS A 32 -27.87 7.17 -15.29
N GLY A 33 -28.01 6.59 -14.09
CA GLY A 33 -29.29 6.53 -13.41
C GLY A 33 -29.70 7.92 -12.89
N GLU A 34 -30.99 8.09 -12.57
CA GLU A 34 -31.46 9.31 -11.90
C GLU A 34 -30.78 9.45 -10.53
N ALA A 35 -30.34 10.67 -10.20
CA ALA A 35 -29.80 10.98 -8.88
C ALA A 35 -30.95 10.90 -7.86
N SER A 36 -30.81 10.01 -6.88
CA SER A 36 -31.73 9.90 -5.76
C SER A 36 -30.93 9.94 -4.46
N PRO A 37 -31.40 10.60 -3.41
CA PRO A 37 -30.64 10.79 -2.16
C PRO A 37 -30.07 9.47 -1.60
N GLY A 38 -30.89 8.41 -1.57
CA GLY A 38 -30.44 7.08 -1.10
C GLY A 38 -29.40 6.36 -1.96
N LYS A 39 -29.04 6.85 -3.16
CA LYS A 39 -27.96 6.28 -3.99
C LYS A 39 -26.58 6.82 -3.62
N GLU A 40 -26.54 7.99 -2.99
CA GLU A 40 -25.30 8.66 -2.58
C GLU A 40 -25.05 8.53 -1.06
N GLU A 41 -26.04 8.03 -0.32
CA GLU A 41 -25.93 7.73 1.10
C GLU A 41 -25.00 6.52 1.36
N ALA A 42 -24.30 6.57 2.49
CA ALA A 42 -23.41 5.49 2.90
C ALA A 42 -24.21 4.22 3.18
N TYR A 43 -23.72 3.08 2.69
CA TYR A 43 -24.39 1.81 2.94
C TYR A 43 -24.35 1.47 4.43
N ALA A 44 -25.52 1.46 5.06
CA ALA A 44 -25.71 1.08 6.46
C ALA A 44 -26.90 0.10 6.59
N CYS A 45 -26.90 -0.97 5.79
CA CYS A 45 -27.97 -1.98 5.79
C CYS A 45 -29.39 -1.42 5.52
N GLY A 46 -29.49 -0.26 4.86
CA GLY A 46 -30.75 0.45 4.62
C GLY A 46 -31.21 1.33 5.78
N GLU A 47 -30.43 1.44 6.85
CA GLU A 47 -30.67 2.36 7.95
C GLU A 47 -30.16 3.76 7.60
N ASP A 48 -30.90 4.79 8.01
CA ASP A 48 -30.49 6.19 7.89
C ASP A 48 -29.45 6.50 8.99
N MET A 49 -28.20 6.15 8.70
CA MET A 49 -27.07 6.44 9.56
C MET A 49 -26.27 7.62 9.00
N PRO A 50 -25.92 8.61 9.84
CA PRO A 50 -25.05 9.69 9.40
C PRO A 50 -23.70 9.11 8.98
N ALA A 51 -23.12 9.65 7.90
CA ALA A 51 -21.78 9.30 7.45
C ALA A 51 -20.73 9.85 8.44
N VAL A 52 -20.53 9.13 9.54
CA VAL A 52 -19.56 9.49 10.58
C VAL A 52 -18.21 8.91 10.20
N LYS A 53 -17.18 9.77 10.23
CA LYS A 53 -15.78 9.32 10.16
C LYS A 53 -15.39 8.75 11.52
N THR A 54 -15.62 7.46 11.72
CA THR A 54 -15.24 6.78 12.96
C THR A 54 -13.73 6.58 13.02
N GLN A 55 -13.13 6.89 14.18
CA GLN A 55 -11.73 6.54 14.44
C GLN A 55 -11.67 5.05 14.79
N ILE A 56 -11.20 4.25 13.85
CA ILE A 56 -11.01 2.81 14.06
C ILE A 56 -9.68 2.62 14.79
N ASN A 57 -9.68 1.78 15.83
CA ASN A 57 -8.43 1.37 16.46
C ASN A 57 -7.63 0.50 15.48
N ILE A 58 -6.60 1.10 14.89
CA ILE A 58 -5.70 0.46 13.94
C ILE A 58 -4.36 0.05 14.57
N GLN A 59 -4.26 -0.02 15.91
CA GLN A 59 -3.01 -0.34 16.61
C GLN A 59 -2.38 -1.64 16.11
N SER A 60 -3.16 -2.72 16.01
CA SER A 60 -2.65 -4.00 15.52
C SER A 60 -2.22 -3.93 14.05
N PHE A 61 -3.01 -3.25 13.20
CA PHE A 61 -2.67 -3.04 11.80
C PHE A 61 -1.36 -2.24 11.64
N PHE A 62 -1.15 -1.23 12.49
CA PHE A 62 0.04 -0.40 12.46
C PHE A 62 1.31 -1.18 12.81
N ILE A 63 1.22 -2.13 13.76
CA ILE A 63 2.32 -3.05 14.08
C ILE A 63 2.67 -3.90 12.84
N TYR A 64 1.68 -4.44 12.13
CA TYR A 64 1.93 -5.19 10.88
C TYR A 64 2.54 -4.31 9.77
N ALA A 65 2.10 -3.06 9.64
CA ALA A 65 2.67 -2.12 8.69
C ALA A 65 4.15 -1.82 8.99
N PHE A 66 4.53 -1.70 10.27
CA PHE A 66 5.93 -1.56 10.66
C PHE A 66 6.76 -2.80 10.35
N TYR A 67 6.26 -4.01 10.62
CA TYR A 67 6.96 -5.23 10.22
C TYR A 67 7.20 -5.26 8.71
N PHE A 68 6.16 -4.96 7.92
CA PHE A 68 6.29 -4.90 6.46
C PHE A 68 7.39 -3.92 6.05
N MET A 69 7.39 -2.70 6.59
CA MET A 69 8.42 -1.69 6.30
C MET A 69 9.83 -2.16 6.69
N ILE A 70 10.00 -2.76 7.88
CA ILE A 70 11.29 -3.26 8.35
C ILE A 70 11.83 -4.34 7.41
N PHE A 71 10.98 -5.30 7.00
CA PHE A 71 11.39 -6.38 6.10
C PHE A 71 11.62 -5.88 4.67
N ASP A 72 10.87 -4.90 4.20
CA ASP A 72 11.06 -4.27 2.87
C ASP A 72 12.42 -3.58 2.79
N ILE A 73 12.78 -2.77 3.80
CA ILE A 73 14.10 -2.13 3.87
C ILE A 73 15.21 -3.18 4.02
N LEU A 74 15.01 -4.23 4.82
CA LEU A 74 15.99 -5.32 4.94
C LEU A 74 16.26 -5.98 3.59
N ALA A 75 15.21 -6.32 2.83
CA ALA A 75 15.36 -6.91 1.51
C ALA A 75 16.17 -5.99 0.59
N PHE A 76 15.87 -4.70 0.58
CA PHE A 76 16.63 -3.71 -0.20
C PHE A 76 18.11 -3.64 0.21
N VAL A 77 18.40 -3.59 1.52
CA VAL A 77 19.78 -3.54 2.05
C VAL A 77 20.56 -4.82 1.70
N LEU A 78 19.94 -5.99 1.81
CA LEU A 78 20.57 -7.26 1.47
C LEU A 78 20.89 -7.35 -0.03
N VAL A 79 19.93 -6.99 -0.88
CA VAL A 79 20.11 -7.04 -2.34
C VAL A 79 21.18 -6.07 -2.80
N THR A 80 21.18 -4.83 -2.28
CA THR A 80 22.18 -3.82 -2.65
C THR A 80 23.57 -4.13 -2.12
N SER A 81 23.69 -4.94 -1.08
CA SER A 81 24.98 -5.34 -0.50
C SER A 81 25.62 -6.54 -1.21
N PHE A 82 24.92 -7.19 -2.16
CA PHE A 82 25.52 -8.25 -2.95
C PHE A 82 26.70 -7.73 -3.79
N GLY A 83 27.83 -8.44 -3.73
CA GLY A 83 29.05 -8.11 -4.47
C GLY A 83 30.03 -7.18 -3.76
N THR A 84 29.77 -6.77 -2.51
CA THR A 84 30.71 -5.99 -1.67
C THR A 84 30.88 -6.62 -0.28
N ALA A 85 31.82 -6.11 0.52
CA ALA A 85 31.94 -6.51 1.92
C ALA A 85 30.69 -6.04 2.70
N GLY A 86 29.73 -6.96 2.89
CA GLY A 86 28.40 -6.71 3.45
C GLY A 86 28.36 -6.41 4.95
N ILE A 87 29.38 -5.77 5.53
CA ILE A 87 29.46 -5.51 6.98
C ILE A 87 28.27 -4.67 7.47
N TYR A 88 27.86 -3.65 6.69
CA TYR A 88 26.70 -2.82 7.01
C TYR A 88 25.39 -3.60 6.87
N ALA A 89 25.25 -4.47 5.86
CA ALA A 89 24.10 -5.36 5.74
C ALA A 89 23.99 -6.34 6.91
N THR A 90 25.12 -6.90 7.37
CA THR A 90 25.14 -7.79 8.53
C THR A 90 24.73 -7.04 9.80
N LEU A 91 25.28 -5.84 10.05
CA LEU A 91 24.89 -5.02 11.19
C LEU A 91 23.41 -4.63 11.13
N PHE A 92 22.92 -4.21 9.97
CA PHE A 92 21.52 -3.86 9.76
C PHE A 92 20.61 -5.06 10.01
N THR A 93 20.98 -6.24 9.51
CA THR A 93 20.25 -7.49 9.77
C THR A 93 20.18 -7.79 11.27
N GLY A 94 21.28 -7.61 12.00
CA GLY A 94 21.29 -7.76 13.46
C GLY A 94 20.32 -6.80 14.17
N ILE A 95 20.29 -5.53 13.76
CA ILE A 95 19.35 -4.53 14.29
C ILE A 95 17.91 -4.92 13.98
N VAL A 96 17.63 -5.38 12.76
CA VAL A 96 16.29 -5.85 12.36
C VAL A 96 15.84 -7.04 13.19
N LEU A 97 16.71 -8.02 13.44
CA LEU A 97 16.40 -9.16 14.31
C LEU A 97 16.02 -8.71 15.73
N LEU A 98 16.75 -7.73 16.30
CA LEU A 98 16.41 -7.15 17.59
C LEU A 98 15.06 -6.43 17.56
N ALA A 99 14.80 -5.62 16.52
CA ALA A 99 13.54 -4.91 16.36
C ALA A 99 12.34 -5.88 16.31
N VAL A 100 12.48 -7.00 15.59
CA VAL A 100 11.44 -8.03 15.48
C VAL A 100 11.15 -8.71 16.83
N ILE A 101 12.14 -8.83 17.70
CA ILE A 101 11.96 -9.39 19.05
C ILE A 101 11.26 -8.39 20.00
N VAL A 102 11.54 -7.10 19.86
CA VAL A 102 11.05 -6.04 20.77
C VAL A 102 9.64 -5.57 20.42
N LEU A 103 9.31 -5.42 19.13
CA LEU A 103 8.01 -4.92 18.66
C LEU A 103 6.78 -5.65 19.22
N PRO A 104 6.74 -6.99 19.31
CA PRO A 104 5.60 -7.70 19.90
C PRO A 104 5.40 -7.32 21.37
N LYS A 105 6.50 -7.09 22.11
CA LYS A 105 6.47 -6.74 23.54
C LYS A 105 6.00 -5.31 23.80
N LEU A 106 6.08 -4.44 22.80
CA LEU A 106 5.53 -3.08 22.87
C LEU A 106 4.04 -3.03 22.50
N GLY A 107 3.56 -3.98 21.69
CA GLY A 107 2.17 -4.06 21.24
C GLY A 107 1.22 -4.70 22.26
N THR A 108 1.73 -5.56 23.13
CA THR A 108 1.00 -6.14 24.26
C THR A 108 1.22 -5.23 25.47
N GLY A 109 0.26 -4.35 25.76
CA GLY A 109 0.31 -3.42 26.89
C GLY A 109 0.06 -4.10 28.23
N ASP A 110 1.02 -4.95 28.64
CA ASP A 110 1.17 -5.45 30.01
C ASP A 110 2.34 -4.72 30.70
#